data_AF-R6GT58-F1
#
_entry.id   AF-R6GT58-F1
#
_cell.length_a   1.000
_cell.length_b   1.000
_cell.length_c   1.000
_cell.angle_alpha   90.00
_cell.angle_beta   90.00
_cell.angle_gamma   90.00
#
_symmetry.space_group_name_H-M   'P 1'
#
loop_
_entity.id
_entity.type
_entity.pdbx_description
1 polymer ?
#
loop_
_entity_poly.entity_id
_entity_poly.type
_entity_poly.pdbx_seq_one_letter_code
_entity_poly.pdbx_strand_id
1 'polypeptide(L)'
;MKRKSAIVIAILIMCVGFAAISTTLIINGSTKVSENTEDFSVIFTSASLDGTDVYANVIDDTKKVITFETSDLKTLNQTSVLNYEVTNNSSNYDAEVTVNCKVKDNTTAKYTSIKNELEGKATVVKAKETLTGTLTVTLNKTATEEVKEEYVCTLEFNAIERDELGQGTPNPVSFSTDSWKTIQNAIQTGNTDSYNVGDTKEVDLGSFGTHIVRIANKSICTNGETSETACGFVVEFADIITNQQVNSTGTNVGGWKDSELRTYINETIYKSLQSDLQNVIAPTKVISAHGLRDSENFETQDKLYLLSNEEIYSNFASSTKASSDTSVGTSRQLDYYKNLGVTTSSYVGSEKQYNGVDSKWWTRSADLDRSYAFCYVGDGGGLGIASANNSYGISPAFRIA
;
A
#
# COMPACT_ATOMS: atom_id res chain seq x y z
N MET A 1 41.48 -62.69 61.46
CA MET A 1 40.95 -62.39 60.11
C MET A 1 39.50 -61.94 60.23
N LYS A 2 39.17 -60.88 59.52
CA LYS A 2 38.06 -59.94 59.74
C LYS A 2 36.67 -60.56 59.50
N ARG A 3 35.76 -60.46 60.48
CA ARG A 3 34.30 -60.55 60.26
C ARG A 3 33.84 -59.22 59.65
N LYS A 4 33.34 -59.25 58.41
CA LYS A 4 32.67 -58.11 57.77
C LYS A 4 31.18 -58.20 58.08
N SER A 5 30.70 -57.37 59.01
CA SER A 5 29.29 -57.03 59.13
C SER A 5 28.96 -56.05 58.02
N ALA A 6 28.05 -56.41 57.12
CA ALA A 6 27.50 -55.49 56.14
C ALA A 6 26.34 -54.73 56.79
N ILE A 7 26.55 -53.44 57.07
CA ILE A 7 25.50 -52.50 57.47
C ILE A 7 24.86 -51.96 56.19
N VAL A 8 23.57 -52.24 56.01
CA VAL A 8 22.73 -51.68 54.95
C VAL A 8 22.40 -50.24 55.33
N ILE A 9 22.95 -49.27 54.58
CA ILE A 9 22.58 -47.86 54.68
C ILE A 9 21.39 -47.64 53.73
N ALA A 10 20.21 -47.43 54.31
CA ALA A 10 19.03 -46.99 53.58
C ALA A 10 19.19 -45.51 53.21
N ILE A 11 19.30 -45.21 51.92
CA ILE A 11 19.25 -43.84 51.39
C ILE A 11 17.78 -43.46 51.23
N LEU A 12 17.29 -42.59 52.11
CA LEU A 12 16.00 -41.92 52.00
C LEU A 12 16.08 -40.90 50.87
N ILE A 13 15.60 -41.27 49.69
CA ILE A 13 15.41 -40.34 48.57
C ILE A 13 14.18 -39.49 48.90
N MET A 14 14.43 -38.24 49.29
CA MET A 14 13.40 -37.22 49.50
C MET A 14 12.97 -36.70 48.13
N CYS A 15 11.87 -37.24 47.58
CA CYS A 15 11.29 -36.78 46.33
C CYS A 15 10.65 -35.39 46.54
N VAL A 16 11.32 -34.32 46.11
CA VAL A 16 10.70 -33.00 45.96
C VAL A 16 9.96 -32.99 44.64
N GLY A 17 8.65 -33.25 44.67
CA GLY A 17 7.79 -33.08 43.50
C GLY A 17 7.62 -31.59 43.20
N PHE A 18 8.29 -31.10 42.16
CA PHE A 18 7.95 -29.80 41.59
C PHE A 18 6.58 -29.91 40.92
N ALA A 19 5.55 -29.33 41.54
CA ALA A 19 4.26 -29.14 40.88
C ALA A 19 4.43 -28.07 39.80
N ALA A 20 4.39 -28.46 38.53
CA ALA A 20 4.33 -27.54 37.41
C ALA A 20 2.99 -26.80 37.44
N ILE A 21 3.00 -25.51 37.76
CA ILE A 21 1.82 -24.65 37.72
C ILE A 21 1.68 -24.19 36.27
N SER A 22 0.90 -24.90 35.46
CA SER A 22 0.57 -24.43 34.10
C SER A 22 -0.46 -23.31 34.22
N THR A 23 -0.09 -22.08 33.88
CA THR A 23 -1.05 -20.99 33.70
C THR A 23 -1.37 -20.87 32.21
N THR A 24 -2.65 -21.01 31.84
CA THR A 24 -3.11 -20.80 30.46
C THR A 24 -3.42 -19.32 30.28
N LEU A 25 -2.63 -18.62 29.47
CA LEU A 25 -2.94 -17.27 29.02
C LEU A 25 -3.90 -17.35 27.82
N ILE A 26 -5.13 -16.90 28.01
CA ILE A 26 -6.12 -16.81 26.92
C ILE A 26 -6.13 -15.36 26.43
N ILE A 27 -5.58 -15.13 25.23
CA ILE A 27 -5.64 -13.83 24.55
C ILE A 27 -6.79 -13.91 23.55
N ASN A 28 -7.86 -13.17 23.82
CA ASN A 28 -8.99 -13.03 22.90
C ASN A 28 -8.81 -11.74 22.09
N GLY A 29 -8.55 -11.87 20.79
CA GLY A 29 -8.55 -10.76 19.84
C GLY A 29 -9.67 -10.92 18.83
N SER A 30 -10.15 -9.82 18.27
CA SER A 30 -11.02 -9.82 17.09
C SER A 30 -10.41 -8.92 16.02
N THR A 31 -10.44 -9.39 14.77
CA THR A 31 -10.08 -8.57 13.60
C THR A 31 -11.37 -8.13 12.93
N LYS A 32 -11.49 -6.84 12.65
CA LYS A 32 -12.57 -6.30 11.82
C LYS A 32 -12.12 -6.37 10.37
N VAL A 33 -12.79 -7.19 9.56
CA VAL A 33 -12.59 -7.25 8.11
C VAL A 33 -13.78 -6.55 7.47
N SER A 34 -13.51 -5.68 6.50
CA SER A 34 -14.53 -4.97 5.71
C SER A 34 -14.20 -5.09 4.22
N GLU A 35 -15.20 -4.90 3.38
CA GLU A 35 -15.05 -4.89 1.92
C GLU A 35 -14.05 -3.81 1.47
N ASN A 36 -13.20 -4.17 0.50
CA ASN A 36 -12.29 -3.21 -0.15
C ASN A 36 -13.00 -2.56 -1.34
N THR A 37 -13.80 -1.53 -1.05
CA THR A 37 -14.58 -0.80 -2.06
C THR A 37 -13.72 -0.03 -3.05
N GLU A 38 -12.44 0.24 -2.73
CA GLU A 38 -11.50 0.92 -3.63
C GLU A 38 -11.03 0.00 -4.76
N ASP A 39 -10.95 -1.33 -4.51
CA ASP A 39 -10.58 -2.30 -5.53
C ASP A 39 -11.77 -2.73 -6.41
N PHE A 40 -13.01 -2.67 -5.89
CA PHE A 40 -14.16 -3.21 -6.61
C PHE A 40 -14.69 -2.27 -7.69
N SER A 41 -14.35 -2.56 -8.96
CA SER A 41 -14.66 -1.71 -10.11
C SER A 41 -15.12 -2.54 -11.32
N VAL A 42 -16.40 -2.40 -11.70
CA VAL A 42 -16.99 -3.03 -12.88
C VAL A 42 -17.72 -1.95 -13.69
N ILE A 43 -17.38 -1.84 -14.97
CA ILE A 43 -17.85 -0.75 -15.85
C ILE A 43 -18.01 -1.20 -17.30
N PHE A 44 -18.80 -0.44 -18.08
CA PHE A 44 -18.77 -0.51 -19.53
C PHE A 44 -17.51 0.14 -20.10
N THR A 45 -16.87 -0.52 -21.04
CA THR A 45 -15.60 -0.06 -21.65
C THR A 45 -15.66 0.10 -23.16
N SER A 46 -16.70 -0.45 -23.80
CA SER A 46 -16.97 -0.29 -25.22
C SER A 46 -18.48 -0.32 -25.48
N ALA A 47 -18.93 0.41 -26.51
CA ALA A 47 -20.29 0.36 -27.01
C ALA A 47 -20.31 0.72 -28.50
N SER A 48 -20.85 -0.17 -29.33
CA SER A 48 -21.04 0.02 -30.77
C SER A 48 -22.46 -0.32 -31.18
N LEU A 49 -23.12 0.60 -31.86
CA LEU A 49 -24.46 0.45 -32.40
C LEU A 49 -24.40 0.26 -33.91
N ASP A 50 -24.96 -0.84 -34.41
CA ASP A 50 -25.00 -1.19 -35.84
C ASP A 50 -23.62 -1.10 -36.52
N GLY A 51 -22.55 -1.44 -35.79
CA GLY A 51 -21.16 -1.41 -36.25
C GLY A 51 -20.47 -0.05 -36.18
N THR A 52 -21.14 0.99 -35.66
CA THR A 52 -20.56 2.31 -35.42
C THR A 52 -20.20 2.47 -33.94
N ASP A 53 -19.02 2.99 -33.61
CA ASP A 53 -18.65 3.30 -32.22
C ASP A 53 -19.50 4.47 -31.71
N VAL A 54 -20.17 4.26 -30.58
CA VAL A 54 -21.05 5.24 -29.94
C VAL A 54 -20.68 5.50 -28.49
N TYR A 55 -19.64 4.85 -27.95
CA TYR A 55 -19.31 4.81 -26.52
C TYR A 55 -19.31 6.18 -25.86
N ALA A 56 -18.62 7.15 -26.45
CA ALA A 56 -18.50 8.51 -25.90
C ALA A 56 -19.83 9.28 -25.80
N ASN A 57 -20.87 8.85 -26.53
CA ASN A 57 -22.14 9.57 -26.63
C ASN A 57 -23.27 8.90 -25.83
N VAL A 58 -23.20 7.58 -25.63
CA VAL A 58 -24.30 6.80 -25.03
C VAL A 58 -24.03 6.36 -23.60
N ILE A 59 -22.77 6.41 -23.15
CA ILE A 59 -22.35 6.01 -21.81
C ILE A 59 -22.39 7.21 -20.87
N ASP A 60 -22.91 6.99 -19.66
CA ASP A 60 -22.93 8.00 -18.61
C ASP A 60 -21.57 8.19 -17.91
N ASP A 61 -21.43 9.24 -17.11
CA ASP A 61 -20.18 9.54 -16.40
C ASP A 61 -19.75 8.41 -15.43
N THR A 62 -20.72 7.65 -14.91
CA THR A 62 -20.42 6.51 -14.02
C THR A 62 -19.93 5.27 -14.78
N LYS A 63 -20.10 5.25 -16.11
CA LYS A 63 -19.82 4.12 -17.00
C LYS A 63 -20.64 2.87 -16.67
N LYS A 64 -21.83 3.04 -16.09
CA LYS A 64 -22.72 1.94 -15.67
C LYS A 64 -24.08 1.99 -16.36
N VAL A 65 -24.34 3.03 -17.13
CA VAL A 65 -25.59 3.20 -17.87
C VAL A 65 -25.29 3.47 -19.34
N ILE A 66 -25.94 2.71 -20.23
CA ILE A 66 -25.98 2.97 -21.66
C ILE A 66 -27.38 3.49 -22.01
N THR A 67 -27.48 4.64 -22.67
CA THR A 67 -28.74 5.19 -23.20
C THR A 67 -28.61 5.44 -24.70
N PHE A 68 -29.46 4.82 -25.52
CA PHE A 68 -29.34 4.91 -26.98
C PHE A 68 -30.70 4.82 -27.70
N GLU A 69 -30.72 5.32 -28.93
CA GLU A 69 -31.82 5.17 -29.90
C GLU A 69 -31.33 4.32 -31.08
N THR A 70 -32.18 3.45 -31.64
CA THR A 70 -31.81 2.65 -32.81
C THR A 70 -31.83 3.48 -34.09
N SER A 71 -31.20 2.95 -35.15
CA SER A 71 -31.48 3.40 -36.50
C SER A 71 -32.95 3.14 -36.90
N ASP A 72 -33.43 3.78 -37.98
CA ASP A 72 -34.79 3.57 -38.48
C ASP A 72 -35.06 2.09 -38.81
N LEU A 73 -35.96 1.47 -38.06
CA LEU A 73 -36.48 0.13 -38.37
C LEU A 73 -37.79 0.25 -39.18
N LYS A 74 -37.76 -0.12 -40.46
CA LYS A 74 -38.88 0.06 -41.40
C LYS A 74 -39.51 -1.27 -41.83
N THR A 75 -38.72 -2.33 -41.90
CA THR A 75 -39.21 -3.65 -42.34
C THR A 75 -39.43 -4.58 -41.15
N LEU A 76 -40.51 -5.37 -41.19
CA LEU A 76 -40.79 -6.37 -40.17
C LEU A 76 -39.59 -7.32 -40.00
N ASN A 77 -39.24 -7.62 -38.75
CA ASN A 77 -38.06 -8.40 -38.34
C ASN A 77 -36.70 -7.73 -38.62
N GLN A 78 -36.66 -6.46 -39.03
CA GLN A 78 -35.41 -5.70 -39.06
C GLN A 78 -34.86 -5.56 -37.64
N THR A 79 -33.55 -5.67 -37.51
CA THR A 79 -32.86 -5.60 -36.23
C THR A 79 -31.87 -4.44 -36.18
N SER A 80 -31.72 -3.87 -35.00
CA SER A 80 -30.58 -3.02 -34.63
C SER A 80 -29.82 -3.71 -33.50
N VAL A 81 -28.49 -3.67 -33.55
CA VAL A 81 -27.61 -4.43 -32.67
C VAL A 81 -26.65 -3.50 -31.94
N LEU A 82 -26.74 -3.49 -30.62
CA LEU A 82 -25.77 -2.86 -29.73
C LEU A 82 -24.81 -3.94 -29.21
N ASN A 83 -23.53 -3.83 -29.56
CA ASN A 83 -22.45 -4.58 -28.92
C ASN A 83 -21.81 -3.72 -27.85
N TYR A 84 -21.47 -4.30 -26.71
CA TYR A 84 -20.81 -3.60 -25.62
C TYR A 84 -19.81 -4.51 -24.91
N GLU A 85 -18.91 -3.92 -24.14
CA GLU A 85 -17.97 -4.65 -23.28
C GLU A 85 -18.19 -4.28 -21.82
N VAL A 86 -18.18 -5.30 -20.96
CA VAL A 86 -18.13 -5.14 -19.50
C VAL A 86 -16.77 -5.60 -19.01
N THR A 87 -16.04 -4.69 -18.36
CA THR A 87 -14.72 -4.97 -17.79
C THR A 87 -14.80 -4.97 -16.28
N ASN A 88 -14.29 -6.03 -15.65
CA ASN A 88 -14.01 -6.07 -14.22
C ASN A 88 -12.57 -5.60 -13.97
N ASN A 89 -12.41 -4.35 -13.55
CA ASN A 89 -11.14 -3.74 -13.20
C ASN A 89 -10.64 -4.11 -11.80
N SER A 90 -11.38 -4.91 -11.04
CA SER A 90 -10.98 -5.36 -9.71
C SER A 90 -9.77 -6.29 -9.75
N SER A 91 -9.08 -6.42 -8.61
CA SER A 91 -7.90 -7.28 -8.45
C SER A 91 -8.23 -8.54 -7.65
N ASN A 92 -9.10 -8.37 -6.67
CA ASN A 92 -9.36 -9.36 -5.64
C ASN A 92 -10.76 -9.96 -5.72
N TYR A 93 -11.63 -9.38 -6.55
CA TYR A 93 -13.03 -9.78 -6.66
C TYR A 93 -13.37 -10.18 -8.09
N ASP A 94 -13.94 -11.37 -8.24
CA ASP A 94 -14.77 -11.66 -9.40
C ASP A 94 -16.09 -10.90 -9.25
N ALA A 95 -16.81 -10.68 -10.34
CA ALA A 95 -18.07 -9.95 -10.30
C ALA A 95 -19.18 -10.81 -10.88
N GLU A 96 -20.23 -11.06 -10.09
CA GLU A 96 -21.51 -11.48 -10.66
C GLU A 96 -22.10 -10.27 -11.38
N VAL A 97 -22.38 -10.38 -12.67
CA VAL A 97 -22.80 -9.27 -13.52
C VAL A 97 -24.14 -9.58 -14.17
N THR A 98 -25.05 -8.62 -14.11
CA THR A 98 -26.30 -8.60 -14.88
C THR A 98 -26.42 -7.27 -15.61
N VAL A 99 -26.71 -7.33 -16.93
CA VAL A 99 -27.01 -6.14 -17.74
C VAL A 99 -28.50 -6.11 -18.04
N ASN A 100 -29.20 -5.20 -17.38
CA ASN A 100 -30.64 -5.04 -17.47
C ASN A 100 -30.99 -3.95 -18.49
N CYS A 101 -31.47 -4.36 -19.66
CA CYS A 101 -31.92 -3.45 -20.71
C CYS A 101 -33.45 -3.34 -20.75
N LYS A 102 -33.97 -2.13 -20.93
CA LYS A 102 -35.40 -1.83 -21.05
C LYS A 102 -35.65 -0.58 -21.88
N VAL A 103 -36.90 -0.35 -22.27
CA VAL A 103 -37.31 0.95 -22.84
C VAL A 103 -37.23 2.01 -21.74
N LYS A 104 -36.81 3.21 -22.11
CA LYS A 104 -36.72 4.36 -21.20
C LYS A 104 -38.10 4.72 -20.63
N ASP A 105 -38.09 5.30 -19.43
CA ASP A 105 -39.28 5.74 -18.68
C ASP A 105 -40.23 4.64 -18.17
N ASN A 106 -39.74 3.40 -18.00
CA ASN A 106 -40.56 2.24 -17.55
C ASN A 106 -41.81 2.00 -18.43
N THR A 107 -41.77 2.41 -19.69
CA THR A 107 -42.83 2.16 -20.66
C THR A 107 -42.67 0.77 -21.29
N THR A 108 -43.75 0.21 -21.84
CA THR A 108 -43.69 -1.04 -22.59
C THR A 108 -43.42 -0.78 -24.07
N ALA A 109 -42.41 -1.45 -24.63
CA ALA A 109 -42.15 -1.45 -26.07
C ALA A 109 -43.42 -1.88 -26.82
N LYS A 110 -43.92 -1.03 -27.72
CA LYS A 110 -45.15 -1.29 -28.46
C LYS A 110 -44.86 -1.94 -29.80
N TYR A 111 -43.73 -1.60 -30.41
CA TYR A 111 -43.36 -2.02 -31.77
C TYR A 111 -42.18 -2.98 -31.79
N THR A 112 -41.33 -2.94 -30.78
CA THR A 112 -40.08 -3.70 -30.75
C THR A 112 -40.06 -4.75 -29.62
N SER A 113 -39.10 -5.68 -29.72
CA SER A 113 -38.65 -6.50 -28.60
C SER A 113 -37.14 -6.41 -28.46
N ILE A 114 -36.66 -6.58 -27.24
CA ILE A 114 -35.24 -6.61 -26.94
C ILE A 114 -34.81 -7.99 -26.44
N LYS A 115 -33.60 -8.40 -26.84
CA LYS A 115 -32.92 -9.57 -26.30
C LYS A 115 -31.49 -9.19 -25.96
N ASN A 116 -31.11 -9.35 -24.70
CA ASN A 116 -29.75 -9.09 -24.22
C ASN A 116 -29.07 -10.39 -23.82
N GLU A 117 -27.80 -10.57 -24.18
CA GLU A 117 -27.03 -11.75 -23.84
C GLU A 117 -25.54 -11.41 -23.73
N LEU A 118 -24.91 -11.80 -22.61
CA LEU A 118 -23.45 -11.79 -22.47
C LEU A 118 -22.86 -13.01 -23.18
N GLU A 119 -21.62 -12.88 -23.63
CA GLU A 119 -20.87 -13.93 -24.29
C GLU A 119 -20.90 -15.24 -23.48
N GLY A 120 -21.23 -16.34 -24.15
CA GLY A 120 -21.34 -17.67 -23.53
C GLY A 120 -22.44 -17.78 -22.46
N LYS A 121 -23.37 -16.81 -22.35
CA LYS A 121 -24.34 -16.69 -21.24
C LYS A 121 -23.67 -16.61 -19.87
N ALA A 122 -22.47 -16.02 -19.83
CA ALA A 122 -21.75 -15.83 -18.58
C ALA A 122 -22.54 -14.91 -17.64
N THR A 123 -22.54 -15.25 -16.36
CA THR A 123 -23.06 -14.41 -15.27
C THR A 123 -21.94 -13.87 -14.39
N VAL A 124 -20.70 -14.30 -14.63
CA VAL A 124 -19.51 -13.89 -13.85
C VAL A 124 -18.46 -13.33 -14.79
N VAL A 125 -17.98 -12.13 -14.49
CA VAL A 125 -16.81 -11.52 -15.12
C VAL A 125 -15.65 -11.60 -14.11
N LYS A 126 -14.62 -12.38 -14.41
CA LYS A 126 -13.50 -12.54 -13.49
C LYS A 126 -12.69 -11.26 -13.36
N ALA A 127 -11.96 -11.13 -12.26
CA ALA A 127 -11.02 -10.03 -12.06
C ALA A 127 -10.09 -9.88 -13.27
N LYS A 128 -9.94 -8.63 -13.76
CA LYS A 128 -9.13 -8.27 -14.94
C LYS A 128 -9.56 -8.85 -16.27
N GLU A 129 -10.73 -9.48 -16.33
CA GLU A 129 -11.32 -9.93 -17.59
C GLU A 129 -12.34 -8.93 -18.13
N THR A 130 -12.57 -9.04 -19.43
CA THR A 130 -13.60 -8.30 -20.16
C THR A 130 -14.46 -9.30 -20.90
N LEU A 131 -15.78 -9.14 -20.80
CA LEU A 131 -16.74 -9.93 -21.57
C LEU A 131 -17.52 -9.04 -22.52
N THR A 132 -17.79 -9.59 -23.70
CA THR A 132 -18.64 -8.94 -24.69
C THR A 132 -20.11 -9.24 -24.42
N GLY A 133 -20.99 -8.30 -24.74
CA GLY A 133 -22.43 -8.47 -24.68
C GLY A 133 -23.10 -7.94 -25.93
N THR A 134 -24.21 -8.56 -26.31
CA THR A 134 -24.98 -8.21 -27.50
C THR A 134 -26.44 -8.02 -27.11
N LEU A 135 -26.93 -6.80 -27.33
CA LEU A 135 -28.34 -6.45 -27.26
C LEU A 135 -28.89 -6.34 -28.69
N THR A 136 -29.94 -7.11 -28.98
CA THR A 136 -30.67 -7.05 -30.25
C THR A 136 -32.05 -6.44 -30.03
N VAL A 137 -32.34 -5.37 -30.76
CA VAL A 137 -33.68 -4.77 -30.88
C VAL A 137 -34.30 -5.24 -32.18
N THR A 138 -35.50 -5.84 -32.14
CA THR A 138 -36.20 -6.35 -33.31
C THR A 138 -37.55 -5.64 -33.49
N LEU A 139 -37.84 -5.17 -34.71
CA LEU A 139 -39.15 -4.63 -35.05
C LEU A 139 -40.17 -5.75 -35.27
N ASN A 140 -41.16 -5.85 -34.40
CA ASN A 140 -42.22 -6.86 -34.45
C ASN A 140 -43.54 -6.34 -35.03
N LYS A 141 -43.71 -5.03 -35.11
CA LYS A 141 -44.93 -4.39 -35.61
C LYS A 141 -44.59 -3.07 -36.28
N THR A 142 -45.20 -2.82 -37.44
CA THR A 142 -45.03 -1.54 -38.15
C THR A 142 -45.89 -0.44 -37.52
N ALA A 143 -45.37 0.79 -37.51
CA ALA A 143 -46.09 1.98 -37.08
C ALA A 143 -46.69 2.71 -38.30
N THR A 144 -47.80 3.41 -38.08
CA THR A 144 -48.45 4.26 -39.11
C THR A 144 -47.89 5.68 -39.15
N GLU A 145 -47.10 6.06 -38.13
CA GLU A 145 -46.42 7.35 -37.96
C GLU A 145 -45.05 7.10 -37.32
N GLU A 146 -44.14 8.08 -37.37
CA GLU A 146 -42.83 7.99 -36.73
C GLU A 146 -42.99 7.86 -35.21
N VAL A 147 -42.37 6.82 -34.64
CA VAL A 147 -42.33 6.58 -33.19
C VAL A 147 -40.88 6.38 -32.80
N LYS A 148 -40.45 7.06 -31.74
CA LYS A 148 -39.12 6.90 -31.16
C LYS A 148 -39.23 6.07 -29.89
N GLU A 149 -38.52 4.94 -29.86
CA GLU A 149 -38.33 4.10 -28.68
C GLU A 149 -36.85 4.21 -28.28
N GLU A 150 -36.59 4.79 -27.11
CA GLU A 150 -35.24 4.92 -26.54
C GLU A 150 -35.01 3.80 -25.53
N TYR A 151 -33.79 3.26 -25.47
CA TYR A 151 -33.44 2.13 -24.61
C TYR A 151 -32.39 2.52 -23.60
N VAL A 152 -32.49 1.93 -22.41
CA VAL A 152 -31.54 2.09 -21.31
C VAL A 152 -31.08 0.71 -20.85
N CYS A 153 -29.76 0.52 -20.76
CA CYS A 153 -29.14 -0.64 -20.13
C CYS A 153 -28.41 -0.22 -18.86
N THR A 154 -28.73 -0.88 -17.75
CA THR A 154 -28.09 -0.67 -16.44
C THR A 154 -27.23 -1.87 -16.09
N LEU A 155 -25.99 -1.59 -15.65
CA LEU A 155 -25.05 -2.58 -15.16
C LEU A 155 -25.25 -2.79 -13.65
N GLU A 156 -25.67 -3.99 -13.27
CA GLU A 156 -25.82 -4.44 -11.88
C GLU A 156 -24.78 -5.51 -11.58
N PHE A 157 -24.11 -5.42 -10.42
CA PHE A 157 -23.05 -6.35 -10.08
C PHE A 157 -22.81 -6.49 -8.58
N ASN A 158 -22.38 -7.69 -8.16
CA ASN A 158 -22.00 -8.02 -6.80
C ASN A 158 -20.60 -8.65 -6.77
N ALA A 159 -19.83 -8.38 -5.74
CA ALA A 159 -18.51 -8.97 -5.56
C ALA A 159 -18.63 -10.45 -5.18
N ILE A 160 -17.82 -11.29 -5.83
CA ILE A 160 -17.64 -12.70 -5.47
C ILE A 160 -16.23 -12.87 -4.91
N GLU A 161 -16.13 -13.48 -3.73
CA GLU A 161 -14.87 -13.84 -3.09
C GLU A 161 -14.11 -14.87 -3.93
N ARG A 162 -12.78 -14.79 -3.91
CA ARG A 162 -11.89 -15.70 -4.65
C ARG A 162 -11.10 -16.56 -3.68
N ASP A 163 -10.86 -17.81 -4.07
CA ASP A 163 -9.98 -18.73 -3.34
C ASP A 163 -8.49 -18.33 -3.47
N GLU A 164 -8.14 -17.57 -4.52
CA GLU A 164 -6.77 -17.13 -4.82
C GLU A 164 -6.74 -15.63 -5.18
N LEU A 165 -6.00 -14.83 -4.41
CA LEU A 165 -5.76 -13.42 -4.69
C LEU A 165 -4.77 -13.27 -5.86
N GLY A 166 -5.00 -12.29 -6.75
CA GLY A 166 -4.02 -11.90 -7.76
C GLY A 166 -3.99 -12.69 -9.08
N GLN A 167 -4.95 -13.57 -9.41
CA GLN A 167 -5.01 -14.10 -10.80
C GLN A 167 -5.11 -12.93 -11.79
N GLY A 168 -4.31 -13.01 -12.86
CA GLY A 168 -4.19 -11.95 -13.87
C GLY A 168 -3.12 -10.89 -13.55
N THR A 169 -2.52 -10.90 -12.34
CA THR A 169 -1.31 -10.10 -12.11
C THR A 169 -0.05 -10.85 -12.56
N PRO A 170 0.86 -10.20 -13.32
CA PRO A 170 2.09 -10.83 -13.75
C PRO A 170 2.91 -11.35 -12.57
N ASN A 171 3.61 -12.47 -12.75
CA ASN A 171 4.63 -12.90 -11.81
C ASN A 171 5.69 -11.79 -11.64
N PRO A 172 6.23 -11.59 -10.42
CA PRO A 172 7.24 -10.59 -10.17
C PRO A 172 8.53 -10.91 -10.94
N VAL A 173 9.02 -9.94 -11.70
CA VAL A 173 10.23 -10.04 -12.54
C VAL A 173 11.36 -9.20 -11.96
N SER A 174 11.12 -7.92 -11.68
CA SER A 174 12.14 -7.05 -11.08
C SER A 174 11.50 -5.82 -10.42
N PHE A 175 12.08 -5.38 -9.29
CA PHE A 175 11.59 -4.19 -8.59
C PHE A 175 11.60 -2.94 -9.49
N SER A 176 12.60 -2.81 -10.36
CA SER A 176 12.73 -1.65 -11.25
C SER A 176 11.59 -1.52 -12.27
N THR A 177 11.12 -2.64 -12.83
CA THR A 177 10.15 -2.67 -13.93
C THR A 177 8.74 -2.99 -13.49
N ASP A 178 8.57 -3.76 -12.42
CA ASP A 178 7.26 -4.22 -12.00
C ASP A 178 6.40 -3.04 -11.53
N SER A 179 5.10 -3.13 -11.82
CA SER A 179 4.15 -2.13 -11.34
C SER A 179 4.07 -2.16 -9.81
N TRP A 180 3.73 -1.04 -9.18
CA TRP A 180 3.53 -0.97 -7.72
C TRP A 180 2.54 -2.01 -7.20
N LYS A 181 1.52 -2.31 -8.01
CA LYS A 181 0.53 -3.35 -7.73
C LYS A 181 1.11 -4.76 -7.82
N THR A 182 1.94 -5.05 -8.82
CA THR A 182 2.66 -6.33 -8.92
C THR A 182 3.58 -6.52 -7.70
N ILE A 183 4.26 -5.45 -7.27
CA ILE A 183 5.10 -5.45 -6.08
C ILE A 183 4.27 -5.73 -4.82
N GLN A 184 3.15 -5.04 -4.63
CA GLN A 184 2.25 -5.28 -3.49
C GLN A 184 1.74 -6.72 -3.47
N ASN A 185 1.25 -7.24 -4.60
CA ASN A 185 0.75 -8.61 -4.68
C ASN A 185 1.85 -9.64 -4.37
N ALA A 186 3.06 -9.43 -4.88
CA ALA A 186 4.22 -10.27 -4.57
C ALA A 186 4.54 -10.27 -3.07
N ILE A 187 4.40 -9.13 -2.39
CA ILE A 187 4.58 -9.02 -0.93
C ILE A 187 3.48 -9.80 -0.20
N GLN A 188 2.22 -9.60 -0.57
CA GLN A 188 1.05 -10.25 0.07
C GLN A 188 1.04 -11.76 -0.11
N THR A 189 1.54 -12.26 -1.23
CA THR A 189 1.65 -13.70 -1.55
C THR A 189 2.98 -14.32 -1.09
N GLY A 190 3.90 -13.53 -0.54
CA GLY A 190 5.23 -13.97 -0.15
C GLY A 190 6.19 -14.27 -1.31
N ASN A 191 5.79 -14.03 -2.56
CA ASN A 191 6.59 -14.27 -3.76
C ASN A 191 7.55 -13.10 -4.05
N THR A 192 8.49 -12.81 -3.13
CA THR A 192 9.40 -11.66 -3.26
C THR A 192 10.83 -12.03 -3.64
N ASP A 193 11.06 -13.27 -4.12
CA ASP A 193 12.41 -13.77 -4.44
C ASP A 193 13.08 -12.98 -5.56
N SER A 194 12.29 -12.38 -6.46
CA SER A 194 12.77 -11.50 -7.54
C SER A 194 13.22 -10.11 -7.05
N TYR A 195 13.02 -9.78 -5.77
CA TYR A 195 13.31 -8.46 -5.20
C TYR A 195 14.39 -8.56 -4.13
N ASN A 196 15.53 -7.92 -4.34
CA ASN A 196 16.66 -7.94 -3.43
C ASN A 196 16.81 -6.62 -2.68
N VAL A 197 17.32 -6.68 -1.45
CA VAL A 197 17.67 -5.47 -0.69
C VAL A 197 18.70 -4.67 -1.48
N GLY A 198 18.42 -3.39 -1.69
CA GLY A 198 19.22 -2.48 -2.53
C GLY A 198 18.77 -2.37 -3.98
N ASP A 199 17.82 -3.21 -4.46
CA ASP A 199 17.22 -3.00 -5.78
C ASP A 199 16.55 -1.64 -5.83
N THR A 200 16.63 -0.98 -6.98
CA THR A 200 16.21 0.41 -7.17
C THR A 200 15.05 0.54 -8.15
N LYS A 201 14.24 1.57 -7.95
CA LYS A 201 13.16 1.97 -8.86
C LYS A 201 13.06 3.48 -8.93
N GLU A 202 12.73 3.99 -10.09
CA GLU A 202 12.47 5.41 -10.31
C GLU A 202 11.04 5.78 -9.87
N VAL A 203 10.89 6.95 -9.24
CA VAL A 203 9.61 7.55 -8.88
C VAL A 203 9.57 9.00 -9.35
N ASP A 204 8.46 9.39 -9.97
CA ASP A 204 8.18 10.77 -10.34
C ASP A 204 7.31 11.42 -9.27
N LEU A 205 7.79 12.53 -8.70
CA LEU A 205 7.11 13.34 -7.68
C LEU A 205 6.60 14.67 -8.27
N GLY A 206 6.33 14.71 -9.58
CA GLY A 206 5.79 15.87 -10.27
C GLY A 206 6.74 17.06 -10.21
N SER A 207 6.36 18.10 -9.49
CA SER A 207 7.17 19.32 -9.36
C SER A 207 8.48 19.13 -8.60
N PHE A 208 8.61 18.06 -7.81
CA PHE A 208 9.88 17.72 -7.15
C PHE A 208 10.84 16.97 -8.08
N GLY A 209 10.34 16.52 -9.24
CA GLY A 209 11.11 15.79 -10.22
C GLY A 209 11.20 14.31 -9.91
N THR A 210 12.18 13.68 -10.57
CA THR A 210 12.37 12.24 -10.56
C THR A 210 13.42 11.84 -9.54
N HIS A 211 13.09 10.86 -8.71
CA HIS A 211 13.93 10.36 -7.62
C HIS A 211 14.10 8.85 -7.69
N ILE A 212 15.10 8.34 -6.97
CA ILE A 212 15.36 6.90 -6.88
C ILE A 212 14.94 6.42 -5.50
N VAL A 213 14.14 5.36 -5.47
CA VAL A 213 13.87 4.61 -4.25
C VAL A 213 14.55 3.25 -4.30
N ARG A 214 14.84 2.69 -3.12
CA ARG A 214 15.47 1.37 -2.98
C ARG A 214 14.80 0.52 -1.91
N ILE A 215 14.84 -0.79 -2.07
CA ILE A 215 14.41 -1.74 -1.04
C ILE A 215 15.39 -1.66 0.13
N ALA A 216 14.94 -1.09 1.25
CA ALA A 216 15.76 -0.90 2.44
C ALA A 216 15.69 -2.09 3.40
N ASN A 217 14.55 -2.79 3.43
CA ASN A 217 14.33 -3.93 4.32
C ASN A 217 13.32 -4.92 3.72
N LYS A 218 13.53 -6.20 4.00
CA LYS A 218 12.55 -7.27 3.72
C LYS A 218 12.20 -8.09 4.96
N SER A 219 13.06 -8.06 5.98
CA SER A 219 12.90 -8.90 7.17
C SER A 219 11.70 -8.46 8.02
N ILE A 220 10.96 -9.43 8.56
CA ILE A 220 9.87 -9.18 9.50
C ILE A 220 10.43 -8.82 10.89
N CYS A 221 9.63 -8.13 11.70
CA CYS A 221 9.97 -7.86 13.09
C CYS A 221 9.62 -9.07 13.95
N THR A 222 10.58 -9.51 14.76
CA THR A 222 10.47 -10.75 15.56
C THR A 222 10.93 -10.59 17.00
N ASN A 223 11.50 -9.43 17.37
CA ASN A 223 12.23 -9.24 18.62
C ASN A 223 11.58 -8.18 19.53
N GLY A 224 10.29 -7.93 19.35
CA GLY A 224 9.54 -6.98 20.17
C GLY A 224 9.70 -5.52 19.72
N GLU A 225 10.08 -5.28 18.46
CA GLU A 225 10.06 -3.96 17.85
C GLU A 225 8.65 -3.36 17.98
N THR A 226 8.58 -2.13 18.48
CA THR A 226 7.31 -1.42 18.71
C THR A 226 7.01 -0.42 17.60
N SER A 227 8.03 0.01 16.87
CA SER A 227 7.94 0.74 15.62
C SER A 227 7.92 -0.23 14.45
N GLU A 228 7.02 -0.03 13.50
CA GLU A 228 6.90 -0.91 12.34
C GLU A 228 7.74 -0.46 11.13
N THR A 229 8.56 0.58 11.33
CA THR A 229 9.39 1.26 10.31
C THR A 229 10.54 0.42 9.77
N ALA A 230 10.86 -0.70 10.43
CA ALA A 230 11.83 -1.70 9.96
C ALA A 230 11.19 -3.09 9.82
N CYS A 231 9.87 -3.17 9.62
CA CYS A 231 9.15 -4.45 9.54
C CYS A 231 8.64 -4.73 8.13
N GLY A 232 8.98 -5.90 7.60
CA GLY A 232 8.51 -6.35 6.29
C GLY A 232 9.17 -5.59 5.14
N PHE A 233 8.39 -5.24 4.12
CA PHE A 233 8.90 -4.63 2.90
C PHE A 233 8.97 -3.09 3.00
N VAL A 234 10.15 -2.57 3.31
CA VAL A 234 10.40 -1.12 3.46
C VAL A 234 11.18 -0.61 2.27
N VAL A 235 10.72 0.50 1.71
CA VAL A 235 11.34 1.22 0.61
C VAL A 235 11.75 2.60 1.11
N GLU A 236 12.98 3.02 0.83
CA GLU A 236 13.45 4.37 1.15
C GLU A 236 13.85 5.14 -0.10
N PHE A 237 13.76 6.46 -0.03
CA PHE A 237 14.42 7.32 -1.02
C PHE A 237 15.94 7.19 -0.89
N ALA A 238 16.64 6.94 -1.99
CA ALA A 238 18.09 6.82 -2.03
C ALA A 238 18.79 8.18 -2.06
N ASP A 239 18.06 9.22 -2.46
CA ASP A 239 18.51 10.60 -2.57
C ASP A 239 17.64 11.56 -1.72
N ILE A 240 17.99 12.84 -1.75
CA ILE A 240 17.27 13.91 -1.05
C ILE A 240 16.29 14.58 -2.01
N ILE A 241 15.02 14.66 -1.61
CA ILE A 241 13.96 15.27 -2.42
C ILE A 241 14.10 16.79 -2.45
N THR A 242 14.21 17.39 -1.26
CA THR A 242 14.35 18.84 -1.07
C THR A 242 14.94 19.12 0.32
N ASN A 243 15.36 20.36 0.56
CA ASN A 243 15.78 20.82 1.88
C ASN A 243 14.63 21.49 2.61
N GLN A 244 14.43 21.12 3.89
CA GLN A 244 13.40 21.68 4.74
C GLN A 244 13.92 21.86 6.18
N GLN A 245 13.27 22.75 6.91
CA GLN A 245 13.41 22.85 8.36
C GLN A 245 12.53 21.78 9.01
N VAL A 246 12.93 21.27 10.18
CA VAL A 246 12.04 20.41 10.98
C VAL A 246 10.87 21.25 11.51
N ASN A 247 11.19 22.45 12.01
CA ASN A 247 10.25 23.45 12.49
C ASN A 247 10.75 24.86 12.11
N SER A 248 9.83 25.79 11.86
CA SER A 248 10.11 27.20 11.61
C SER A 248 10.90 27.88 12.75
N THR A 249 10.80 27.35 13.97
CA THR A 249 11.55 27.80 15.15
C THR A 249 12.46 26.70 15.67
N GLY A 250 13.55 27.08 16.36
CA GLY A 250 14.50 26.15 16.98
C GLY A 250 13.91 25.47 18.22
N THR A 251 12.86 24.66 18.05
CA THR A 251 12.21 23.87 19.11
C THR A 251 12.09 22.42 18.67
N ASN A 252 12.24 21.50 19.62
CA ASN A 252 11.93 20.07 19.42
C ASN A 252 10.79 19.57 20.32
N VAL A 253 10.07 20.49 20.97
CA VAL A 253 8.85 20.19 21.73
C VAL A 253 7.84 19.49 20.81
N GLY A 254 7.27 18.38 21.28
CA GLY A 254 6.33 17.57 20.50
C GLY A 254 7.01 16.62 19.49
N GLY A 255 8.34 16.64 19.42
CA GLY A 255 9.16 15.71 18.63
C GLY A 255 8.78 15.66 17.15
N TRP A 256 8.93 14.46 16.56
CA TRP A 256 8.53 14.20 15.17
C TRP A 256 7.02 14.40 14.96
N LYS A 257 6.20 13.97 15.92
CA LYS A 257 4.74 13.94 15.83
C LYS A 257 4.13 15.31 15.50
N ASP A 258 4.59 16.34 16.20
CA ASP A 258 4.08 17.71 16.05
C ASP A 258 4.95 18.57 15.13
N SER A 259 5.97 17.99 14.48
CA SER A 259 6.87 18.74 13.62
C SER A 259 6.18 19.21 12.32
N GLU A 260 6.50 20.43 11.90
CA GLU A 260 6.04 20.98 10.62
C GLU A 260 6.53 20.12 9.44
N LEU A 261 7.73 19.53 9.56
CA LEU A 261 8.31 18.64 8.56
C LEU A 261 7.51 17.34 8.38
N ARG A 262 7.00 16.73 9.45
CA ARG A 262 6.14 15.55 9.34
C ARG A 262 4.87 15.87 8.55
N THR A 263 4.26 17.03 8.82
CA THR A 263 3.12 17.53 8.04
C THR A 263 3.50 17.74 6.59
N TYR A 264 4.62 18.41 6.30
CA TYR A 264 5.08 18.63 4.93
C TYR A 264 5.29 17.31 4.17
N ILE A 265 5.93 16.32 4.78
CA ILE A 265 6.17 15.01 4.17
C ILE A 265 4.85 14.27 3.88
N ASN A 266 3.89 14.25 4.80
CA ASN A 266 2.65 13.49 4.61
C ASN A 266 1.56 14.25 3.83
N GLU A 267 1.57 15.58 3.82
CA GLU A 267 0.55 16.40 3.13
C GLU A 267 1.01 16.96 1.79
N THR A 268 2.34 17.09 1.56
CA THR A 268 2.91 17.62 0.31
C THR A 268 3.64 16.54 -0.46
N ILE A 269 4.65 15.89 0.14
CA ILE A 269 5.48 14.90 -0.57
C ILE A 269 4.66 13.65 -0.91
N TYR A 270 3.93 13.09 0.05
CA TYR A 270 3.06 11.92 -0.20
C TYR A 270 2.02 12.18 -1.30
N LYS A 271 1.36 13.34 -1.28
CA LYS A 271 0.35 13.70 -2.30
C LYS A 271 0.95 13.99 -3.68
N SER A 272 2.26 14.21 -3.76
CA SER A 272 2.96 14.36 -5.04
C SER A 272 3.33 13.03 -5.71
N LEU A 273 3.25 11.92 -4.98
CA LEU A 273 3.50 10.59 -5.55
C LEU A 273 2.41 10.23 -6.56
N GLN A 274 2.74 9.36 -7.51
CA GLN A 274 1.75 8.80 -8.43
C GLN A 274 0.68 8.00 -7.67
N SER A 275 -0.57 8.03 -8.15
CA SER A 275 -1.71 7.44 -7.43
C SER A 275 -1.57 5.92 -7.23
N ASP A 276 -0.95 5.23 -8.18
CA ASP A 276 -0.68 3.79 -8.08
C ASP A 276 0.30 3.45 -6.95
N LEU A 277 1.32 4.28 -6.72
CA LEU A 277 2.21 4.17 -5.56
C LEU A 277 1.49 4.53 -4.26
N GLN A 278 0.72 5.63 -4.23
CA GLN A 278 -0.02 6.03 -3.02
C GLN A 278 -0.93 4.90 -2.49
N ASN A 279 -1.58 4.18 -3.40
CA ASN A 279 -2.52 3.11 -3.08
C ASN A 279 -1.87 1.88 -2.42
N VAL A 280 -0.57 1.64 -2.66
CA VAL A 280 0.14 0.48 -2.08
C VAL A 280 0.92 0.80 -0.81
N ILE A 281 1.05 2.09 -0.46
CA ILE A 281 1.74 2.51 0.76
C ILE A 281 0.86 2.25 1.97
N ALA A 282 1.36 1.44 2.91
CA ALA A 282 0.68 1.13 4.14
C ALA A 282 0.84 2.26 5.18
N PRO A 283 -0.21 2.59 5.96
CA PRO A 283 0.00 3.35 7.19
C PRO A 283 0.95 2.56 8.10
N THR A 284 1.98 3.24 8.60
CA THR A 284 3.05 2.64 9.40
C THR A 284 3.01 3.21 10.81
N LYS A 285 2.99 2.34 11.82
CA LYS A 285 3.20 2.75 13.20
C LYS A 285 4.65 3.20 13.38
N VAL A 286 4.86 4.48 13.67
CA VAL A 286 6.18 5.08 13.88
C VAL A 286 6.33 5.48 15.34
N ILE A 287 7.38 4.97 15.99
CA ILE A 287 7.83 5.47 17.30
C ILE A 287 9.00 6.43 17.10
N SER A 288 8.97 7.54 17.83
CA SER A 288 9.99 8.59 17.78
C SER A 288 10.32 9.11 19.17
N ALA A 289 11.58 9.54 19.34
CA ALA A 289 12.09 10.10 20.57
C ALA A 289 11.42 11.44 20.91
N HIS A 290 11.48 11.78 22.18
CA HIS A 290 10.97 13.05 22.69
C HIS A 290 12.11 14.01 23.06
N GLY A 291 11.84 15.32 23.01
CA GLY A 291 12.81 16.34 23.38
C GLY A 291 12.90 16.54 24.90
N LEU A 292 13.85 17.39 25.33
CA LEU A 292 14.11 17.73 26.75
C LEU A 292 12.86 18.16 27.55
N ARG A 293 11.86 18.74 26.88
CA ARG A 293 10.67 19.33 27.52
C ARG A 293 9.44 18.42 27.49
N ASP A 294 9.59 17.22 26.95
CA ASP A 294 8.57 16.19 26.86
C ASP A 294 8.94 15.02 27.79
N SER A 295 8.00 14.13 28.07
CA SER A 295 8.20 13.05 29.05
C SER A 295 8.03 11.63 28.51
N GLU A 296 7.51 11.46 27.30
CA GLU A 296 7.18 10.15 26.72
C GLU A 296 7.44 10.13 25.21
N ASN A 297 7.82 8.97 24.68
CA ASN A 297 7.97 8.78 23.24
C ASN A 297 6.65 8.98 22.50
N PHE A 298 6.75 9.42 21.24
CA PHE A 298 5.57 9.69 20.43
C PHE A 298 5.29 8.55 19.46
N GLU A 299 4.02 8.15 19.40
CA GLU A 299 3.47 7.24 18.39
C GLU A 299 2.68 8.01 17.34
N THR A 300 2.89 7.65 16.08
CA THR A 300 2.17 8.20 14.92
C THR A 300 1.82 7.09 13.93
N GLN A 301 0.86 7.39 13.04
CA GLN A 301 0.50 6.56 11.90
C GLN A 301 0.82 7.33 10.62
N ASP A 302 1.95 7.02 10.00
CA ASP A 302 2.51 7.80 8.90
C ASP A 302 2.50 6.99 7.60
N LYS A 303 2.25 7.66 6.48
CA LYS A 303 2.42 7.06 5.14
C LYS A 303 3.88 7.16 4.71
N LEU A 304 4.49 8.31 4.96
CA LEU A 304 5.92 8.56 4.78
C LEU A 304 6.54 8.99 6.11
N TYR A 305 7.72 8.45 6.44
CA TYR A 305 8.44 8.74 7.68
C TYR A 305 9.95 8.91 7.42
N LEU A 306 10.64 9.69 8.26
CA LEU A 306 12.11 9.72 8.24
C LEU A 306 12.67 8.58 9.08
N LEU A 307 13.85 8.08 8.75
CA LEU A 307 14.53 7.04 9.51
C LEU A 307 14.95 7.51 10.91
N SER A 308 15.09 6.58 11.85
CA SER A 308 15.74 6.79 13.14
C SER A 308 17.22 6.45 13.06
N ASN A 309 17.98 6.83 14.09
CA ASN A 309 19.40 6.50 14.15
C ASN A 309 19.65 4.98 14.25
N GLU A 310 18.78 4.25 14.95
CA GLU A 310 18.85 2.80 15.10
C GLU A 310 18.62 2.04 13.80
N GLU A 311 17.84 2.62 12.88
CA GLU A 311 17.58 2.07 11.55
C GLU A 311 18.78 2.18 10.61
N ILE A 312 19.70 3.09 10.90
CA ILE A 312 20.88 3.38 10.07
C ILE A 312 22.13 2.72 10.67
N TYR A 313 22.40 2.89 11.97
CA TYR A 313 23.65 2.46 12.59
C TYR A 313 23.44 1.26 13.53
N SER A 314 24.06 0.11 13.20
CA SER A 314 23.93 -1.14 13.98
C SER A 314 24.33 -1.03 15.45
N ASN A 315 25.31 -0.19 15.77
CA ASN A 315 25.80 0.01 17.13
C ASN A 315 25.24 1.28 17.79
N PHE A 316 24.13 1.84 17.26
CA PHE A 316 23.56 3.08 17.80
C PHE A 316 23.24 2.93 19.30
N ALA A 317 22.57 1.85 19.69
CA ALA A 317 22.16 1.58 21.06
C ALA A 317 23.31 1.53 22.08
N SER A 318 24.53 1.18 21.63
CA SER A 318 25.74 1.16 22.48
C SER A 318 26.62 2.40 22.30
N SER A 319 26.22 3.35 21.46
CA SER A 319 26.93 4.60 21.25
C SER A 319 26.66 5.60 22.38
N THR A 320 27.55 6.59 22.52
CA THR A 320 27.37 7.69 23.46
C THR A 320 26.20 8.61 23.11
N LYS A 321 25.59 8.45 21.93
CA LYS A 321 24.43 9.22 21.46
C LYS A 321 23.09 8.51 21.70
N ALA A 322 23.10 7.25 22.12
CA ALA A 322 21.88 6.55 22.51
C ALA A 322 21.19 7.21 23.69
N SER A 323 21.94 7.76 24.65
CA SER A 323 21.37 8.40 25.84
C SER A 323 20.55 9.65 25.53
N SER A 324 20.75 10.26 24.36
CA SER A 324 20.01 11.43 23.90
C SER A 324 18.83 11.09 22.97
N ASP A 325 18.59 9.81 22.69
CA ASP A 325 17.50 9.31 21.85
C ASP A 325 16.67 8.30 22.64
N THR A 326 15.53 8.73 23.16
CA THR A 326 14.67 7.90 24.01
C THR A 326 13.94 6.79 23.25
N SER A 327 14.04 6.75 21.92
CA SER A 327 13.41 5.74 21.07
C SER A 327 14.32 4.56 20.72
N VAL A 328 15.51 4.48 21.31
CA VAL A 328 16.40 3.31 21.20
C VAL A 328 15.67 2.03 21.63
N GLY A 329 15.84 0.95 20.87
CA GLY A 329 15.20 -0.34 21.10
C GLY A 329 13.76 -0.43 20.60
N THR A 330 13.22 0.63 20.00
CA THR A 330 11.86 0.61 19.42
C THR A 330 11.85 0.07 18.00
N SER A 331 13.01 0.09 17.31
CA SER A 331 13.19 -0.39 15.94
C SER A 331 14.48 -1.21 15.84
N ARG A 332 14.98 -1.40 14.63
CA ARG A 332 16.24 -2.10 14.35
C ARG A 332 16.87 -1.58 13.05
N GLN A 333 18.15 -1.87 12.87
CA GLN A 333 18.84 -1.54 11.63
C GLN A 333 18.15 -2.19 10.43
N LEU A 334 17.95 -1.41 9.36
CA LEU A 334 17.42 -1.89 8.09
C LEU A 334 18.45 -2.79 7.39
N ASP A 335 17.94 -3.80 6.66
CA ASP A 335 18.78 -4.80 5.99
C ASP A 335 19.80 -4.16 5.03
N TYR A 336 19.45 -3.05 4.37
CA TYR A 336 20.35 -2.33 3.48
C TYR A 336 21.61 -1.82 4.19
N TYR A 337 21.44 -1.06 5.27
CA TYR A 337 22.55 -0.52 6.05
C TYR A 337 23.34 -1.62 6.77
N LYS A 338 22.66 -2.70 7.16
CA LYS A 338 23.29 -3.89 7.73
C LYS A 338 24.21 -4.59 6.73
N ASN A 339 23.76 -4.75 5.48
CA ASN A 339 24.56 -5.36 4.41
C ASN A 339 25.80 -4.52 4.07
N LEU A 340 25.73 -3.21 4.25
CA LEU A 340 26.87 -2.29 4.10
C LEU A 340 27.78 -2.22 5.34
N GLY A 341 27.38 -2.83 6.46
CA GLY A 341 28.15 -2.79 7.71
C GLY A 341 28.16 -1.41 8.38
N VAL A 342 27.10 -0.62 8.22
CA VAL A 342 27.03 0.75 8.75
C VAL A 342 27.00 0.74 10.28
N THR A 343 27.89 1.55 10.87
CA THR A 343 28.03 1.79 12.31
C THR A 343 28.30 3.28 12.54
N THR A 344 28.20 3.74 13.77
CA THR A 344 28.53 5.12 14.16
C THR A 344 30.00 5.50 13.93
N SER A 345 30.90 4.53 13.69
CA SER A 345 32.33 4.76 13.38
C SER A 345 32.75 4.35 11.97
N SER A 346 31.85 3.71 11.21
CA SER A 346 32.04 3.28 9.82
C SER A 346 30.71 3.45 9.13
N TYR A 347 30.49 4.64 8.58
CA TYR A 347 29.19 5.11 8.12
C TYR A 347 29.09 5.30 6.60
N VAL A 348 30.07 4.78 5.85
CA VAL A 348 30.01 4.79 4.38
C VAL A 348 28.75 4.05 3.93
N GLY A 349 27.99 4.70 3.04
CA GLY A 349 26.72 4.23 2.52
C GLY A 349 25.48 4.81 3.19
N SER A 350 25.63 5.62 4.25
CA SER A 350 24.54 6.40 4.85
C SER A 350 24.38 7.80 4.22
N GLU A 351 25.34 8.22 3.39
CA GLU A 351 25.28 9.48 2.66
C GLU A 351 24.10 9.48 1.68
N LYS A 352 23.50 10.66 1.49
CA LYS A 352 22.48 10.90 0.47
C LYS A 352 22.79 12.18 -0.27
N GLN A 353 22.47 12.19 -1.57
CA GLN A 353 22.79 13.30 -2.45
C GLN A 353 21.59 14.22 -2.66
N TYR A 354 21.85 15.52 -2.68
CA TYR A 354 20.92 16.53 -3.15
C TYR A 354 21.52 17.17 -4.41
N ASN A 355 20.84 17.03 -5.55
CA ASN A 355 21.34 17.51 -6.86
C ASN A 355 22.77 17.01 -7.19
N GLY A 356 23.05 15.74 -6.87
CA GLY A 356 24.35 15.09 -7.15
C GLY A 356 25.47 15.45 -6.17
N VAL A 357 25.16 16.12 -5.06
CA VAL A 357 26.14 16.49 -4.02
C VAL A 357 25.74 15.89 -2.68
N ASP A 358 26.66 15.17 -2.05
CA ASP A 358 26.46 14.60 -0.72
C ASP A 358 26.06 15.71 0.26
N SER A 359 24.94 15.52 0.94
CA SER A 359 24.29 16.57 1.72
C SER A 359 23.75 16.02 3.02
N LYS A 360 23.63 16.92 4.01
CA LYS A 360 23.03 16.59 5.30
C LYS A 360 21.55 16.28 5.12
N TRP A 361 21.02 15.28 5.83
CA TRP A 361 19.61 14.95 5.81
C TRP A 361 19.05 14.58 7.19
N TRP A 362 17.79 14.92 7.43
CA TRP A 362 17.14 14.78 8.74
C TRP A 362 16.77 13.33 9.08
N THR A 363 16.86 13.00 10.37
CA THR A 363 16.23 11.82 10.97
C THR A 363 15.02 12.24 11.80
N ARG A 364 14.15 11.31 12.21
CA ARG A 364 12.99 11.62 13.08
C ARG A 364 13.33 11.74 14.57
N SER A 365 14.59 11.63 14.96
CA SER A 365 14.98 11.60 16.38
C SER A 365 15.18 13.01 16.95
N ALA A 366 14.34 13.40 17.92
CA ALA A 366 14.53 14.59 18.74
C ALA A 366 15.63 14.36 19.79
N ASP A 367 16.42 15.41 20.09
CA ASP A 367 17.49 15.36 21.09
C ASP A 367 16.94 15.59 22.51
N LEU A 368 17.13 14.62 23.40
CA LEU A 368 16.72 14.73 24.81
C LEU A 368 17.53 15.78 25.58
N ASP A 369 18.77 16.07 25.17
CA ASP A 369 19.66 16.97 25.92
C ASP A 369 19.44 18.46 25.60
N ARG A 370 18.85 18.78 24.45
CA ARG A 370 18.66 20.15 23.95
C ARG A 370 17.24 20.34 23.47
N SER A 371 16.53 21.31 24.05
CA SER A 371 15.13 21.60 23.69
C SER A 371 14.91 22.21 22.29
N TYR A 372 15.93 22.24 21.44
CA TYR A 372 15.91 22.91 20.13
C TYR A 372 16.35 22.03 18.98
N ALA A 373 16.78 20.79 19.24
CA ALA A 373 17.59 20.04 18.29
C ALA A 373 17.00 18.69 17.87
N PHE A 374 17.33 18.31 16.63
CA PHE A 374 17.05 17.00 16.05
C PHE A 374 18.35 16.39 15.49
N CYS A 375 18.35 15.07 15.39
CA CYS A 375 19.44 14.32 14.78
C CYS A 375 19.38 14.38 13.24
N TYR A 376 20.54 14.39 12.62
CA TYR A 376 20.71 14.34 11.16
C TYR A 376 21.88 13.43 10.80
N VAL A 377 21.93 13.01 9.54
CA VAL A 377 23.08 12.34 8.94
C VAL A 377 23.87 13.37 8.15
N GLY A 378 25.18 13.43 8.40
CA GLY A 378 26.13 14.33 7.74
C GLY A 378 26.28 14.04 6.25
N ASP A 379 26.85 15.00 5.54
CA ASP A 379 27.30 14.83 4.15
C ASP A 379 28.32 13.69 4.00
N GLY A 380 29.19 13.49 4.99
CA GLY A 380 30.05 12.31 5.06
C GLY A 380 29.42 11.08 5.73
N GLY A 381 28.11 11.07 6.01
CA GLY A 381 27.40 9.90 6.55
C GLY A 381 27.39 9.76 8.07
N GLY A 382 28.16 10.60 8.79
CA GLY A 382 28.23 10.56 10.25
C GLY A 382 26.99 11.15 10.95
N LEU A 383 26.68 10.66 12.14
CA LEU A 383 25.59 11.19 12.98
C LEU A 383 25.91 12.60 13.50
N GLY A 384 24.95 13.51 13.39
CA GLY A 384 25.02 14.88 13.92
C GLY A 384 23.73 15.33 14.61
N ILE A 385 23.81 16.46 15.30
CA ILE A 385 22.67 17.13 15.97
C ILE A 385 22.67 18.60 15.53
N ALA A 386 21.50 19.12 15.16
CA ALA A 386 21.35 20.51 14.71
C ALA A 386 20.03 21.12 15.17
N SER A 387 19.96 22.45 15.13
CA SER A 387 18.72 23.16 15.48
C SER A 387 17.60 22.84 14.49
N ALA A 388 16.38 22.70 15.00
CA ALA A 388 15.19 22.33 14.24
C ALA A 388 14.88 23.31 13.08
N ASN A 389 15.34 24.55 13.17
CA ASN A 389 15.20 25.57 12.13
C ASN A 389 16.38 25.65 11.16
N ASN A 390 17.33 24.71 11.21
CA ASN A 390 18.28 24.55 10.11
C ASN A 390 17.57 23.90 8.91
N SER A 391 18.02 24.20 7.70
CA SER A 391 17.48 23.58 6.48
C SER A 391 18.41 22.46 6.02
N TYR A 392 17.95 21.22 6.05
CA TYR A 392 18.66 20.03 5.56
C TYR A 392 17.73 19.14 4.73
N GLY A 393 18.32 18.16 4.07
CA GLY A 393 17.64 17.26 3.14
C GLY A 393 16.57 16.40 3.81
N ILE A 394 15.51 16.13 3.05
CA ILE A 394 14.48 15.17 3.39
C ILE A 394 14.62 13.94 2.49
N SER A 395 14.67 12.76 3.12
CA SER A 395 14.75 11.49 2.41
C SER A 395 13.92 10.46 3.17
N PRO A 396 12.60 10.42 2.92
CA PRO A 396 11.69 9.57 3.66
C PRO A 396 11.80 8.09 3.25
N ALA A 397 11.12 7.26 4.02
CA ALA A 397 10.86 5.86 3.75
C ALA A 397 9.36 5.56 3.92
N PHE A 398 8.93 4.43 3.40
CA PHE A 398 7.57 3.94 3.47
C PHE A 398 7.52 2.42 3.43
N ARG A 399 6.41 1.86 3.90
CA ARG A 399 6.16 0.41 3.86
C ARG A 399 5.13 0.09 2.79
N ILE A 400 5.34 -1.01 2.07
CA ILE A 400 4.33 -1.63 1.21
C ILE A 400 3.82 -2.88 1.93
N ALA A 401 2.51 -3.05 2.01
CA ALA A 401 1.86 -4.20 2.63
C ALA A 401 0.61 -4.63 1.87
#